data_AF-A0A7I4YMF6-F1
#
_entry.id   AF-A0A7I4YMF6-F1
#
_cell.length_a   1.000
_cell.length_b   1.000
_cell.length_c   1.000
_cell.angle_alpha   90.00
_cell.angle_beta   90.00
_cell.angle_gamma   90.00
#
_symmetry.space_group_name_H-M   'P 1'
#
loop_
_entity.id
_entity.type
_entity.pdbx_description
1 polymer ?
#
loop_
_entity_poly.entity_id
_entity_poly.type
_entity_poly.pdbx_seq_one_letter_code
_entity_poly.pdbx_strand_id
1 'polypeptide(L)'
;FFQLVSGYAVSIGCTDTCYGQKQVYCAFDVCTAMTYFGMIYEVGSGPCMVDSDCTTFSGSTCNTKNGLCIKNPNTPLCPPNV
;
A
#
# COMPACT_ATOMS: atom_id res chain seq x y z
N PHE A 1 10.57 9.01 -2.41
CA PHE A 1 9.97 8.41 -3.62
C PHE A 1 9.51 6.98 -3.36
N PHE A 2 10.39 6.05 -2.98
CA PHE A 2 10.05 4.62 -2.80
C PHE A 2 8.84 4.33 -1.91
N GLN A 3 8.64 5.08 -0.82
CA GLN A 3 7.47 4.92 0.05
C GLN A 3 6.14 5.28 -0.64
N LEU A 4 6.14 6.26 -1.55
CA LEU A 4 4.93 6.72 -2.28
C LEU A 4 4.47 5.74 -3.35
N VAL A 5 5.40 4.96 -3.92
CA VAL A 5 5.15 4.02 -5.02
C VAL A 5 5.18 2.57 -4.55
N SER A 6 5.19 2.35 -3.24
CA SER A 6 5.19 1.01 -2.68
C SER A 6 3.86 0.32 -2.98
N GLY A 7 3.91 -0.78 -3.74
CA GLY A 7 2.74 -1.63 -4.01
C GLY A 7 2.19 -2.32 -2.75
N TYR A 8 2.91 -2.24 -1.63
CA TYR A 8 2.53 -2.80 -0.34
C TYR A 8 1.92 -1.78 0.63
N ALA A 9 1.95 -0.48 0.29
CA ALA A 9 1.35 0.56 1.12
C ALA A 9 -0.16 0.62 0.88
N VAL A 10 -0.95 0.55 1.96
CA VAL A 10 -2.42 0.42 1.87
C VAL A 10 -3.19 1.60 2.45
N SER A 11 -2.52 2.43 3.26
CA SER A 11 -3.06 3.71 3.70
C SER A 11 -1.96 4.73 3.94
N ILE A 12 -2.34 6.00 3.95
CA ILE A 12 -1.44 7.13 4.19
C ILE A 12 -2.11 8.11 5.16
N GLY A 13 -1.36 8.58 6.15
CA GLY A 13 -1.75 9.66 7.04
C GLY A 13 -0.74 10.79 6.96
N CYS A 14 -1.20 12.03 6.86
CA CYS A 14 -0.32 13.20 6.78
C CYS A 14 -0.69 14.24 7.85
N THR A 15 0.31 14.99 8.31
CA THR A 15 0.18 16.09 9.27
C THR A 15 1.09 17.23 8.84
N ASP A 16 0.78 18.45 9.26
CA ASP A 16 1.59 19.64 9.01
C ASP A 16 1.99 20.34 10.31
N THR A 17 2.98 21.22 10.20
CA THR A 17 3.45 22.04 11.31
C THR A 17 2.52 23.22 11.54
N CYS A 18 1.98 23.37 12.75
CA CYS A 18 1.12 24.51 13.08
C CYS A 18 1.88 25.84 13.29
N TYR A 19 3.16 25.78 13.67
CA TYR A 19 3.99 26.96 13.96
C TYR A 19 5.38 26.83 13.33
N GLY A 20 5.95 27.95 12.89
CA GLY A 20 7.26 27.99 12.23
C GLY A 20 7.17 27.83 10.71
N GLN A 21 8.22 27.31 10.09
CA GLN A 21 8.23 27.04 8.65
C GLN A 21 7.30 25.89 8.32
N LYS A 22 6.47 26.06 7.29
CA LYS A 22 5.51 25.05 6.84
C LYS A 22 6.22 23.79 6.36
N GLN A 23 6.01 22.69 7.07
CA GLN A 23 6.45 21.35 6.69
C GLN A 23 5.26 20.39 6.73
N VAL A 24 5.29 19.37 5.87
CA VAL A 24 4.28 18.32 5.79
C VAL A 24 4.97 16.98 5.94
N TYR A 25 4.45 16.15 6.83
CA TYR A 25 4.96 14.82 7.14
C TYR A 25 3.87 13.80 6.83
N CYS A 26 4.23 12.70 6.16
CA CYS A 26 3.32 11.60 5.87
C CYS A 26 3.91 10.28 6.35
N ALA A 27 3.06 9.44 6.91
CA ALA A 27 3.35 8.06 7.26
C ALA A 27 2.49 7.13 6.39
N PHE A 28 3.08 6.01 5.97
CA PHE A 28 2.43 4.98 5.17
C PHE A 28 2.21 3.74 6.02
N ASP A 29 1.04 3.16 5.90
CA ASP A 29 0.70 1.88 6.51
C ASP A 29 1.14 0.75 5.59
N VAL A 30 2.18 0.03 6.01
CA VAL A 30 2.85 -1.02 5.22
C VAL A 30 3.44 -2.07 6.17
N CYS A 31 3.37 -3.35 5.77
CA CYS A 31 4.10 -4.40 6.47
C CYS A 31 5.58 -4.36 6.09
N THR A 32 6.46 -3.95 7.00
CA THR A 32 7.91 -3.83 6.75
C THR A 32 8.55 -5.17 6.41
N ALA A 33 8.04 -6.28 6.94
CA ALA A 33 8.48 -7.63 6.58
C ALA A 33 8.24 -7.98 5.10
N MET A 34 7.26 -7.33 4.44
CA MET A 34 7.01 -7.51 3.00
C MET A 34 7.93 -6.63 2.13
N THR A 35 8.62 -5.66 2.73
CA THR A 35 9.55 -4.76 2.03
C THR A 35 11.00 -5.27 2.01
N TYR A 36 11.24 -6.50 2.50
CA TYR A 36 12.55 -6.99 2.97
C TYR A 36 13.65 -7.17 1.89
N PHE A 37 13.39 -6.85 0.62
CA PHE A 37 14.37 -7.07 -0.47
C PHE A 37 14.52 -5.90 -1.44
N GLY A 38 14.10 -4.69 -1.08
CA GLY A 38 14.24 -3.52 -1.95
C GLY A 38 13.31 -3.51 -3.18
N MET A 39 12.41 -4.50 -3.26
CA MET A 39 11.31 -4.50 -4.23
C MET A 39 10.23 -3.54 -3.75
N ILE A 40 9.99 -2.48 -4.52
CA ILE A 40 8.96 -1.48 -4.25
C ILE A 40 7.57 -1.91 -4.74
N TYR A 41 7.50 -2.67 -5.82
CA TYR A 41 6.29 -3.28 -6.34
C TYR A 41 6.68 -4.46 -7.23
N GLU A 42 5.74 -5.37 -7.49
CA GLU A 42 5.94 -6.48 -8.42
C GLU A 42 5.61 -6.04 -9.85
N VAL A 43 6.42 -6.45 -10.83
CA VAL A 43 6.11 -6.24 -12.25
C VAL A 43 5.19 -7.37 -12.70
N GLY A 44 3.96 -7.01 -13.09
CA GLY A 44 2.95 -7.95 -13.58
C GLY A 44 2.54 -7.68 -15.04
N SER A 45 1.60 -8.49 -15.54
CA SER A 45 1.04 -8.40 -16.89
C SER A 45 0.21 -7.12 -17.15
N GLY A 46 -0.06 -6.33 -16.10
CA GLY A 46 -0.88 -5.13 -16.15
C GLY A 46 -1.44 -4.78 -14.77
N PRO A 47 -2.31 -3.75 -14.68
CA PRO A 47 -3.09 -3.49 -13.47
C PRO A 47 -4.09 -4.62 -13.19
N CYS A 48 -4.69 -4.62 -12.00
CA CYS A 48 -5.80 -5.53 -11.71
C CYS A 48 -6.99 -5.22 -12.63
N MET A 49 -7.69 -6.27 -13.08
CA MET A 49 -8.90 -6.19 -13.89
C MET A 49 -10.09 -6.85 -13.20
N VAL A 50 -9.83 -7.76 -12.26
CA VAL A 50 -10.83 -8.44 -11.42
C VAL A 50 -10.31 -8.60 -10.00
N ASP A 51 -11.20 -8.82 -9.04
CA ASP A 51 -10.83 -8.94 -7.62
C ASP A 51 -9.78 -10.03 -7.36
N SER A 52 -9.81 -11.13 -8.13
CA SER A 52 -8.86 -12.23 -7.99
C SER A 52 -7.42 -11.89 -8.39
N ASP A 53 -7.18 -10.78 -9.09
CA ASP A 53 -5.83 -10.33 -9.44
C ASP A 53 -5.10 -9.72 -8.21
N CYS A 54 -5.86 -9.34 -7.17
CA CYS A 54 -5.34 -8.71 -5.97
C CYS A 54 -4.89 -9.75 -4.93
N THR A 55 -3.69 -10.29 -5.12
CA THR A 55 -3.16 -11.43 -4.34
C THR A 55 -2.40 -11.05 -3.07
N THR A 56 -1.93 -9.80 -2.95
CA THR A 56 -1.09 -9.36 -1.82
C THR A 56 -1.79 -9.47 -0.46
N PHE A 57 -3.07 -9.07 -0.39
CA PHE A 57 -3.88 -9.15 0.82
C PHE A 57 -5.19 -9.89 0.52
N SER A 58 -5.49 -10.93 1.30
CA SER A 58 -6.70 -11.73 1.15
C SER A 58 -7.96 -10.88 1.28
N GLY A 59 -8.93 -11.10 0.37
CA GLY A 59 -10.21 -10.40 0.36
C GLY A 59 -10.15 -8.96 -0.19
N SER A 60 -9.05 -8.58 -0.85
CA SER A 60 -8.97 -7.30 -1.57
C SER A 60 -9.87 -7.30 -2.80
N THR A 61 -10.32 -6.11 -3.19
CA THR A 61 -11.09 -5.89 -4.43
C THR A 61 -10.29 -5.07 -5.43
N CYS A 62 -10.61 -5.21 -6.70
CA CYS A 62 -9.99 -4.42 -7.76
C CYS A 62 -10.86 -3.22 -8.13
N ASN A 63 -10.29 -2.01 -8.03
CA ASN A 63 -10.90 -0.83 -8.63
C ASN A 63 -10.56 -0.78 -10.12
N THR A 64 -11.40 -1.37 -10.95
CA THR A 64 -11.20 -1.48 -12.40
C THR A 64 -11.13 -0.12 -13.13
N LYS A 65 -11.57 0.97 -12.49
CA LYS A 65 -11.46 2.32 -13.07
C LYS A 65 -10.03 2.84 -13.09
N ASN A 66 -9.21 2.46 -12.11
CA ASN A 66 -7.81 2.94 -11.98
C ASN A 66 -6.78 1.80 -11.85
N GLY A 67 -7.21 0.55 -11.82
CA GLY A 67 -6.33 -0.61 -11.78
C GLY A 67 -5.67 -0.87 -10.42
N LEU A 68 -6.19 -0.26 -9.34
CA LEU A 68 -5.62 -0.38 -8.00
C LEU A 68 -6.40 -1.39 -7.15
N CYS A 69 -5.65 -2.23 -6.42
CA CYS A 69 -6.20 -3.11 -5.41
C CYS A 69 -6.55 -2.34 -4.13
N ILE A 70 -7.73 -2.61 -3.57
CA ILE A 70 -8.21 -2.04 -2.33
C ILE A 70 -8.22 -3.14 -1.27
N LYS A 71 -7.36 -3.01 -0.27
CA LYS A 71 -7.28 -3.94 0.85
C LYS A 71 -8.56 -3.91 1.69
N ASN A 72 -9.07 -5.07 2.07
CA ASN A 72 -10.13 -5.17 3.07
C ASN A 72 -9.64 -4.63 4.44
N PRO A 73 -10.33 -3.68 5.07
CA PRO A 73 -9.92 -3.09 6.35
C PRO A 73 -9.64 -4.11 7.46
N ASN A 74 -10.37 -5.22 7.47
CA ASN A 74 -10.27 -6.26 8.49
C ASN A 74 -9.14 -7.27 8.26
N THR A 75 -8.54 -7.29 7.07
CA THR A 75 -7.39 -8.15 6.80
C THR A 75 -6.17 -7.64 7.57
N PRO A 76 -5.43 -8.47 8.33
CA PRO A 76 -4.21 -8.04 9.01
C PRO A 76 -3.20 -7.43 8.03
N LEU A 77 -2.46 -6.42 8.49
CA LEU A 77 -1.42 -5.76 7.68
C LEU A 77 -0.23 -6.69 7.45
N CYS A 78 0.16 -7.46 8.45
CA CYS A 78 1.22 -8.46 8.35
C CYS A 78 0.61 -9.85 8.58
N PRO A 79 1.05 -10.89 7.84
CA PRO A 79 0.75 -12.26 8.19
C PRO A 79 1.12 -12.55 9.66
N PRO A 80 0.40 -13.43 10.37
CA PRO A 80 0.69 -13.72 11.78
C PRO A 80 2.03 -14.45 12.02
N ASN A 81 2.73 -14.87 10.96
CA ASN A 81 3.96 -15.67 11.02
C ASN A 81 5.18 -14.97 10.38
N VAL A 82 5.13 -13.64 10.18
CA VAL A 82 6.31 -12.83 9.84
C VAL A 82 6.91 -12.15 11.05
#